data_AF-A0A2D4P1S3-F1
#
_entry.id   AF-A0A2D4P1S3-F1
#
_cell.length_a   1.000
_cell.length_b   1.000
_cell.length_c   1.000
_cell.angle_alpha   90.00
_cell.angle_beta   90.00
_cell.angle_gamma   90.00
#
_symmetry.space_group_name_H-M   'P 1'
#
loop_
_entity.id
_entity.type
_entity.pdbx_description
1 polymer ?
#
loop_
_entity_poly.entity_id
_entity_poly.type
_entity_poly.pdbx_seq_one_letter_code
_entity_poly.pdbx_strand_id
1 'polypeptide(L)'
;LQVAYRETIQNSVEAADTLDRTIGEKRHQVTVKLGVKPWEGEMPVTAPVIEYVESINGLLHPDLREAIENGISSSYLQGPLMGYPVQDVAVTVQAVATNADTSLTMVSACASRCLQKALKNADKQLLEPVMNLEVTVPSNYVGVVLADLAQRRGNINDIQGRLDNQVVIAAVPLAEMMGYSTVLR
;
A
#
# COMPACT_ATOMS: atom_id res chain seq x y z
N LEU A 1 1.50 19.41 -9.01
CA LEU A 1 1.32 18.50 -7.86
C LEU A 1 1.06 17.12 -8.43
N GLN A 2 1.89 16.13 -8.11
CA GLN A 2 1.64 14.74 -8.52
C GLN A 2 0.74 14.10 -7.46
N VAL A 3 -0.35 13.46 -7.89
CA VAL A 3 -1.24 12.73 -6.98
C VAL A 3 -0.52 11.48 -6.48
N ALA A 4 -0.49 11.29 -5.16
CA ALA A 4 0.17 10.17 -4.52
C ALA A 4 -0.75 8.94 -4.50
N TYR A 5 -0.85 8.25 -5.64
CA TYR A 5 -1.55 6.97 -5.71
C TYR A 5 -0.84 5.87 -4.90
N ARG A 6 -1.61 4.83 -4.57
CA ARG A 6 -1.15 3.62 -3.89
C ARG A 6 -1.76 2.39 -4.57
N GLU A 7 -1.22 1.22 -4.26
CA GLU A 7 -1.76 -0.04 -4.73
C GLU A 7 -2.13 -0.94 -3.55
N THR A 8 -3.13 -1.80 -3.74
CA THR A 8 -3.52 -2.81 -2.75
C THR A 8 -4.00 -4.08 -3.45
N ILE A 9 -4.35 -5.10 -2.67
CA ILE A 9 -4.91 -6.36 -3.16
C ILE A 9 -6.29 -6.64 -2.53
N GLN A 10 -7.12 -7.43 -3.21
CA GLN A 10 -8.47 -7.77 -2.75
C GLN A 10 -8.63 -9.22 -2.26
N ASN A 11 -7.71 -10.11 -2.61
CA ASN A 11 -7.78 -11.52 -2.24
C ASN A 11 -6.48 -12.01 -1.61
N SER A 12 -6.57 -13.09 -0.85
CA SER A 12 -5.39 -13.75 -0.30
C SER A 12 -4.71 -14.65 -1.33
N VAL A 13 -3.39 -14.58 -1.41
CA VAL A 13 -2.57 -15.40 -2.33
C VAL A 13 -1.34 -15.91 -1.62
N GLU A 14 -0.96 -17.15 -1.92
CA GLU A 14 0.33 -17.71 -1.52
C GLU A 14 1.30 -17.75 -2.69
N ALA A 15 2.58 -17.51 -2.42
CA ALA A 15 3.64 -17.71 -3.38
C ALA A 15 4.85 -18.38 -2.70
N ALA A 16 5.53 -19.21 -3.48
CA ALA A 16 6.86 -19.68 -3.17
C ALA A 16 7.81 -19.26 -4.28
N ASP A 17 9.04 -18.94 -3.88
CA ASP A 17 10.09 -18.59 -4.81
C ASP A 17 11.45 -19.08 -4.33
N THR A 18 12.28 -19.52 -5.28
CA THR A 18 13.62 -20.07 -5.03
C THR A 18 14.65 -19.30 -5.82
N LEU A 19 15.61 -18.70 -5.12
CA LEU A 19 16.76 -18.07 -5.71
C LEU A 19 17.96 -19.00 -5.55
N ASP A 20 18.45 -19.54 -6.66
CA ASP A 20 19.68 -20.34 -6.76
C ASP A 20 20.66 -19.63 -7.71
N ARG A 21 21.76 -19.10 -7.16
CA ARG A 21 22.78 -18.39 -7.92
C ARG A 21 24.17 -18.64 -7.34
N THR A 22 25.13 -18.83 -8.22
CA THR A 22 26.54 -18.90 -7.86
C THR A 22 27.21 -17.55 -8.09
N ILE A 23 27.86 -17.00 -7.07
CA ILE A 23 28.64 -15.76 -7.14
C ILE A 23 30.07 -16.08 -6.69
N GLY A 24 31.03 -15.97 -7.61
CA GLY A 24 32.38 -16.47 -7.38
C GLY A 24 32.36 -17.99 -7.18
N GLU A 25 32.94 -18.45 -6.07
CA GLU A 25 32.97 -19.88 -5.70
C GLU A 25 31.78 -20.29 -4.79
N LYS A 26 30.97 -19.33 -4.34
CA LYS A 26 29.87 -19.58 -3.39
C LYS A 26 28.55 -19.79 -4.13
N ARG A 27 27.86 -20.88 -3.81
CA ARG A 27 26.48 -21.12 -4.25
C ARG A 27 25.50 -20.63 -3.20
N HIS A 28 24.68 -19.65 -3.56
CA HIS A 28 23.61 -19.14 -2.73
C HIS A 28 22.31 -19.79 -3.15
N GLN A 29 21.63 -20.43 -2.21
CA GLN A 29 20.34 -21.05 -2.45
C GLN A 29 19.40 -20.70 -1.30
N VAL A 30 18.30 -20.02 -1.63
CA VAL A 30 17.25 -19.67 -0.69
C VAL A 30 15.90 -19.94 -1.32
N THR A 31 14.98 -20.49 -0.52
CA THR A 31 13.56 -20.61 -0.85
C THR A 31 12.74 -19.90 0.21
N VAL A 32 11.82 -19.04 -0.20
CA VAL A 32 10.89 -18.34 0.69
C VAL A 32 9.47 -18.64 0.24
N LYS A 33 8.60 -19.00 1.19
CA LYS A 33 7.15 -19.11 0.99
C LYS A 33 6.44 -18.03 1.81
N LEU A 34 5.64 -17.22 1.13
CA LEU A 34 4.85 -16.13 1.71
C LEU A 34 3.37 -16.35 1.42
N GLY A 35 2.53 -16.07 2.42
CA GLY A 35 1.11 -15.78 2.24
C GLY A 35 0.91 -14.27 2.29
N VAL A 36 0.04 -13.73 1.44
CA VAL A 36 -0.26 -12.30 1.39
C VAL A 36 -1.76 -12.13 1.39
N LYS A 37 -2.28 -11.21 2.21
CA LYS A 37 -3.72 -10.93 2.30
C LYS A 37 -3.97 -9.43 2.46
N PRO A 38 -5.18 -8.95 2.10
CA PRO A 38 -5.61 -7.61 2.46
C PRO A 38 -5.53 -7.42 3.98
N TRP A 39 -5.14 -6.23 4.41
CA TRP A 39 -5.20 -5.84 5.82
C TRP A 39 -6.65 -5.62 6.23
N GLU A 40 -7.06 -6.26 7.32
CA GLU A 40 -8.45 -6.21 7.84
C GLU A 40 -8.58 -5.34 9.10
N GLY A 41 -7.51 -4.65 9.51
CA GLY A 41 -7.56 -3.79 10.70
C GLY A 41 -8.28 -2.46 10.45
N GLU A 42 -8.63 -1.80 11.55
CA GLU A 42 -9.46 -0.58 11.51
C GLU A 42 -8.75 0.65 10.94
N MET A 43 -7.42 0.73 11.10
CA MET A 43 -6.61 1.84 10.57
C MET A 43 -5.83 1.41 9.34
N PRO A 44 -5.73 2.28 8.31
CA PRO A 44 -4.91 2.01 7.15
C PRO A 44 -3.44 1.91 7.56
N VAL A 45 -2.71 1.01 6.91
CA VAL A 45 -1.30 0.75 7.16
C VAL A 45 -0.49 0.96 5.88
N THR A 46 0.46 1.89 5.94
CA THR A 46 1.34 2.20 4.81
C THR A 46 2.59 1.32 4.78
N ALA A 47 2.84 0.57 5.85
CA ALA A 47 3.96 -0.34 5.99
C ALA A 47 3.45 -1.80 5.98
N PRO A 48 4.27 -2.76 5.54
CA PRO A 48 3.91 -4.17 5.64
C PRO A 48 3.67 -4.59 7.09
N VAL A 49 2.53 -5.23 7.33
CA VAL A 49 2.33 -6.01 8.56
C VAL A 49 2.91 -7.39 8.33
N ILE A 50 4.00 -7.73 9.04
CA ILE A 50 4.74 -8.98 8.84
C ILE A 50 4.48 -9.92 10.00
N GLU A 51 3.96 -11.10 9.67
CA GLU A 51 3.67 -12.16 10.62
C GLU A 51 4.51 -13.40 10.29
N TYR A 52 4.85 -14.19 11.30
CA TYR A 52 5.57 -15.45 11.13
C TYR A 52 4.69 -16.59 11.64
N VAL A 53 4.58 -17.68 10.89
CA VAL A 53 3.93 -18.89 11.41
C VAL A 53 4.71 -19.42 12.61
N GLU A 54 4.00 -20.00 13.58
CA GLU A 54 4.58 -20.44 14.85
C GLU A 54 5.76 -21.40 14.66
N SER A 55 5.67 -22.28 13.66
CA SER A 55 6.70 -23.27 13.34
C SER A 55 8.05 -22.66 12.92
N ILE A 56 8.10 -21.39 12.50
CA ILE A 56 9.37 -20.73 12.11
C ILE A 56 9.76 -19.58 13.04
N ASN A 57 8.82 -19.03 13.82
CA ASN A 57 9.04 -17.81 14.59
C ASN A 57 10.19 -17.94 15.62
N GLY A 58 10.34 -19.10 16.24
CA GLY A 58 11.43 -19.39 17.19
C GLY A 58 12.70 -19.97 16.57
N LEU A 59 12.68 -20.35 15.29
CA LEU A 59 13.79 -21.02 14.61
C LEU A 59 14.65 -20.09 13.76
N LEU A 60 14.13 -18.90 13.42
CA LEU A 60 14.83 -17.92 12.59
C LEU A 60 15.83 -17.11 13.43
N HIS A 61 17.09 -17.07 12.98
CA HIS A 61 18.11 -16.18 13.53
C HIS A 61 17.70 -14.70 13.32
N PRO A 62 17.99 -13.78 14.25
CA PRO A 62 17.63 -12.36 14.13
C PRO A 62 18.05 -11.71 12.80
N ASP A 63 19.29 -11.92 12.36
CA ASP A 63 19.78 -11.34 11.10
C ASP A 63 19.01 -11.84 9.87
N LEU A 64 18.53 -13.09 9.91
CA LEU A 64 17.75 -13.67 8.83
C LEU A 64 16.34 -13.08 8.80
N ARG A 65 15.74 -12.85 9.97
CA ARG A 65 14.48 -12.13 10.12
C ARG A 65 14.58 -10.73 9.53
N GLU A 66 15.61 -9.97 9.92
CA GLU A 66 15.84 -8.62 9.40
C GLU A 66 16.01 -8.62 7.87
N ALA A 67 16.74 -9.58 7.31
CA ALA A 67 16.90 -9.71 5.87
C ALA A 67 15.57 -9.93 5.13
N ILE A 68 14.69 -10.76 5.67
CA ILE A 68 13.35 -11.03 5.12
C ILE A 68 12.49 -9.77 5.19
N GLU A 69 12.46 -9.09 6.34
CA GLU A 69 11.67 -7.86 6.55
C GLU A 69 12.12 -6.73 5.63
N ASN A 70 13.43 -6.58 5.44
CA ASN A 70 14.00 -5.65 4.46
C ASN A 70 13.58 -6.02 3.02
N GLY A 71 13.57 -7.31 2.69
CA GLY A 71 13.13 -7.79 1.38
C GLY A 71 11.66 -7.47 1.12
N ILE A 72 10.80 -7.76 2.10
CA ILE A 72 9.37 -7.45 2.06
C ILE A 72 9.15 -5.93 1.93
N SER A 73 9.78 -5.13 2.78
CA SER A 73 9.64 -3.67 2.79
C SER A 73 10.10 -3.04 1.48
N SER A 74 11.19 -3.54 0.87
CA SER A 74 11.65 -3.05 -0.43
C SER A 74 10.63 -3.28 -1.55
N SER A 75 9.95 -4.43 -1.53
CA SER A 75 8.93 -4.79 -2.51
C SER A 75 7.65 -3.97 -2.33
N TYR A 76 7.37 -3.44 -1.13
CA TYR A 76 6.23 -2.54 -0.91
C TYR A 76 6.39 -1.18 -1.60
N LEU A 77 7.61 -0.75 -1.92
CA LEU A 77 7.83 0.53 -2.58
C LEU A 77 7.45 0.52 -4.06
N GLN A 78 7.36 -0.65 -4.67
CA GLN A 78 7.09 -0.81 -6.10
C GLN A 78 5.93 -1.80 -6.32
N GLY A 79 4.71 -1.27 -6.44
CA GLY A 79 3.51 -2.06 -6.66
C GLY A 79 3.47 -2.80 -8.01
N PRO A 80 2.67 -3.87 -8.11
CA PRO A 80 2.61 -4.74 -9.28
C PRO A 80 1.89 -4.15 -10.51
N LEU A 81 1.14 -3.05 -10.38
CA LEU A 81 0.26 -2.50 -11.42
C LEU A 81 0.91 -1.34 -12.18
N MET A 82 1.19 -0.23 -11.50
CA MET A 82 1.80 0.98 -12.05
C MET A 82 3.09 1.39 -11.33
N GLY A 83 3.54 0.58 -10.37
CA GLY A 83 4.74 0.83 -9.59
C GLY A 83 4.53 1.80 -8.44
N TYR A 84 3.29 2.06 -8.02
CA TYR A 84 3.03 2.87 -6.83
C TYR A 84 3.24 2.06 -5.55
N PRO A 85 3.57 2.70 -4.42
CA PRO A 85 3.73 1.98 -3.17
C PRO A 85 2.47 1.22 -2.77
N VAL A 86 2.67 0.01 -2.24
CA VAL A 86 1.61 -0.88 -1.76
C VAL A 86 1.21 -0.47 -0.34
N GLN A 87 -0.08 -0.53 -0.02
CA GLN A 87 -0.61 -0.32 1.33
C GLN A 87 -1.74 -1.30 1.66
N ASP A 88 -2.09 -1.39 2.94
CA ASP A 88 -3.20 -2.20 3.45
C ASP A 88 -3.05 -3.69 3.09
N VAL A 89 -1.84 -4.21 3.26
CA VAL A 89 -1.50 -5.61 3.00
C VAL A 89 -0.74 -6.20 4.19
N ALA A 90 -1.12 -7.40 4.60
CA ALA A 90 -0.41 -8.22 5.57
C ALA A 90 0.30 -9.39 4.88
N VAL A 91 1.52 -9.68 5.32
CA VAL A 91 2.38 -10.74 4.79
C VAL A 91 2.68 -11.74 5.91
N THR A 92 2.36 -12.99 5.67
CA THR A 92 2.72 -14.11 6.55
C THR A 92 3.89 -14.87 5.95
N VAL A 93 5.02 -14.88 6.64
CA VAL A 93 6.16 -15.74 6.30
C VAL A 93 5.84 -17.16 6.76
N GLN A 94 5.74 -18.09 5.81
CA GLN A 94 5.33 -19.47 6.06
C GLN A 94 6.52 -20.43 6.13
N ALA A 95 7.51 -20.24 5.27
CA ALA A 95 8.72 -21.08 5.25
C ALA A 95 9.91 -20.32 4.69
N VAL A 96 11.09 -20.59 5.24
CA VAL A 96 12.38 -20.09 4.76
C VAL A 96 13.39 -21.22 4.83
N ALA A 97 14.02 -21.55 3.71
CA ALA A 97 15.06 -22.54 3.62
C ALA A 97 16.30 -21.92 2.95
N THR A 98 17.46 -22.03 3.59
CA THR A 98 18.72 -21.44 3.13
C THR A 98 19.86 -22.43 3.24
N ASN A 99 20.79 -22.42 2.28
CA ASN A 99 22.06 -23.13 2.43
C ASN A 99 23.04 -22.32 3.29
N ALA A 100 24.00 -23.00 3.95
CA ALA A 100 24.95 -22.41 4.89
C ALA A 100 25.74 -21.21 4.34
N ASP A 101 26.08 -21.22 3.05
CA ASP A 101 26.86 -20.15 2.40
C ASP A 101 26.00 -19.00 1.84
N THR A 102 24.69 -18.99 2.10
CA THR A 102 23.78 -17.97 1.56
C THR A 102 23.91 -16.65 2.31
N SER A 103 24.19 -15.55 1.58
CA SER A 103 24.25 -14.23 2.21
C SER A 103 22.86 -13.67 2.50
N LEU A 104 22.75 -12.82 3.52
CA LEU A 104 21.52 -12.11 3.90
C LEU A 104 20.93 -11.28 2.74
N THR A 105 21.79 -10.71 1.90
CA THR A 105 21.38 -9.98 0.69
C THR A 105 20.60 -10.85 -0.30
N MET A 106 20.97 -12.12 -0.44
CA MET A 106 20.29 -13.07 -1.32
C MET A 106 18.94 -13.48 -0.73
N VAL A 107 18.85 -13.60 0.60
CA VAL A 107 17.59 -13.85 1.31
C VAL A 107 16.62 -12.68 1.10
N SER A 108 17.09 -11.45 1.32
CA SER A 108 16.30 -10.23 1.12
C SER A 108 15.80 -10.12 -0.33
N ALA A 109 16.68 -10.36 -1.31
CA ALA A 109 16.31 -10.38 -2.71
C ALA A 109 15.26 -11.45 -3.04
N CYS A 110 15.38 -12.65 -2.47
CA CYS A 110 14.41 -13.73 -2.66
C CYS A 110 13.06 -13.41 -2.03
N ALA A 111 13.04 -12.84 -0.82
CA ALA A 111 11.80 -12.42 -0.15
C ALA A 111 11.08 -11.32 -0.95
N SER A 112 11.83 -10.32 -1.43
CA SER A 112 11.32 -9.26 -2.32
C SER A 112 10.71 -9.84 -3.60
N ARG A 113 11.42 -10.77 -4.27
CA ARG A 113 10.95 -11.42 -5.49
C ARG A 113 9.71 -12.30 -5.26
N CYS A 114 9.66 -13.01 -4.14
CA CYS A 114 8.53 -13.83 -3.74
C CYS A 114 7.28 -12.99 -3.49
N LEU A 115 7.42 -11.86 -2.77
CA LEU A 115 6.32 -10.95 -2.53
C LEU A 115 5.83 -10.29 -3.82
N GLN A 116 6.72 -9.81 -4.68
CA GLN A 116 6.36 -9.30 -6.01
C GLN A 116 5.56 -10.33 -6.82
N LYS A 117 5.96 -11.61 -6.76
CA LYS A 117 5.23 -12.71 -7.42
C LYS A 117 3.84 -12.90 -6.83
N ALA A 118 3.70 -12.88 -5.49
CA ALA A 118 2.40 -12.97 -4.82
C ALA A 118 1.47 -11.81 -5.22
N LEU A 119 1.95 -10.57 -5.09
CA LEU A 119 1.22 -9.35 -5.48
C LEU A 119 0.87 -9.33 -6.97
N LYS A 120 1.72 -9.91 -7.82
CA LYS A 120 1.44 -10.04 -9.26
C LYS A 120 0.30 -11.02 -9.57
N ASN A 121 0.08 -12.01 -8.71
CA ASN A 121 -0.95 -13.03 -8.89
C ASN A 121 -2.24 -12.73 -8.11
N ALA A 122 -2.22 -11.76 -7.20
CA ALA A 122 -3.40 -11.28 -6.50
C ALA A 122 -4.30 -10.43 -7.42
N ASP A 123 -5.54 -10.21 -7.01
CA ASP A 123 -6.41 -9.19 -7.58
C ASP A 123 -6.00 -7.84 -7.02
N LYS A 124 -5.52 -6.94 -7.88
CA LYS A 124 -4.84 -5.69 -7.49
C LYS A 124 -5.71 -4.49 -7.83
N GLN A 125 -5.68 -3.48 -6.97
CA GLN A 125 -6.40 -2.23 -7.18
C GLN A 125 -5.52 -1.01 -6.96
N LEU A 126 -5.84 0.05 -7.69
CA LEU A 126 -5.25 1.37 -7.50
C LEU A 126 -6.11 2.16 -6.50
N LEU A 127 -5.45 2.74 -5.51
CA LEU A 127 -6.04 3.59 -4.50
C LEU A 127 -5.67 5.05 -4.79
N GLU A 128 -6.67 5.93 -4.77
CA GLU A 128 -6.50 7.37 -4.90
C GLU A 128 -6.69 8.07 -3.55
N PRO A 129 -5.94 9.14 -3.26
CA PRO A 129 -6.11 9.90 -2.04
C PRO A 129 -7.39 10.75 -2.09
N VAL A 130 -8.22 10.61 -1.05
CA VAL A 130 -9.44 11.41 -0.85
C VAL A 130 -9.18 12.47 0.22
N MET A 131 -9.47 13.73 -0.10
CA MET A 131 -9.27 14.87 0.78
C MET A 131 -10.55 15.21 1.52
N ASN A 132 -10.46 15.49 2.82
CA ASN A 132 -11.51 16.18 3.55
C ASN A 132 -11.38 17.69 3.31
N LEU A 133 -12.41 18.28 2.71
CA LEU A 133 -12.45 19.67 2.27
C LEU A 133 -13.50 20.43 3.09
N GLU A 134 -13.17 21.67 3.43
CA GLU A 134 -14.11 22.65 3.99
C GLU A 134 -14.18 23.87 3.05
N VAL A 135 -15.38 24.19 2.58
CA VAL A 135 -15.63 25.34 1.70
C VAL A 135 -16.59 26.29 2.37
N THR A 136 -16.13 27.50 2.70
CA THR A 136 -16.99 28.57 3.21
C THR A 136 -17.41 29.48 2.06
N VAL A 137 -18.71 29.61 1.83
CA VAL A 137 -19.26 30.51 0.81
C VAL A 137 -20.48 31.27 1.33
N PRO A 138 -20.79 32.45 0.77
CA PRO A 138 -22.05 33.11 1.02
C PRO A 138 -23.24 32.23 0.65
N SER A 139 -24.34 32.34 1.40
CA SER A 139 -25.50 31.45 1.29
C SER A 139 -26.11 31.37 -0.12
N ASN A 140 -25.96 32.42 -0.93
CA ASN A 140 -26.45 32.48 -2.31
C ASN A 140 -25.64 31.66 -3.31
N TYR A 141 -24.41 31.23 -2.97
CA TYR A 141 -23.54 30.45 -3.87
C TYR A 141 -23.45 28.96 -3.52
N VAL A 142 -24.09 28.52 -2.43
CA VAL A 142 -24.00 27.13 -1.94
C VAL A 142 -24.42 26.13 -3.00
N GLY A 143 -25.54 26.38 -3.70
CA GLY A 143 -26.01 25.48 -4.75
C GLY A 143 -24.99 25.29 -5.88
N VAL A 144 -24.25 26.34 -6.24
CA VAL A 144 -23.20 26.28 -7.26
C VAL A 144 -22.02 25.42 -6.78
N VAL A 145 -21.59 25.61 -5.53
CA VAL A 145 -20.53 24.80 -4.92
C VAL A 145 -20.91 23.33 -4.84
N LEU A 146 -22.14 23.02 -4.41
CA LEU A 146 -22.61 21.63 -4.31
C LEU A 146 -22.63 20.95 -5.68
N ALA A 147 -23.05 21.67 -6.73
CA ALA A 147 -23.05 21.15 -8.09
C ALA A 147 -21.63 20.89 -8.63
N ASP A 148 -20.68 21.81 -8.39
CA ASP A 148 -19.29 21.61 -8.82
C ASP A 148 -18.61 20.46 -8.04
N LEU A 149 -18.79 20.37 -6.72
CA LEU A 149 -18.27 19.26 -5.93
C LEU A 149 -18.83 17.91 -6.38
N ALA A 150 -20.11 17.83 -6.74
CA ALA A 150 -20.71 16.61 -7.29
C ALA A 150 -20.07 16.21 -8.64
N GLN A 151 -19.74 17.18 -9.51
CA GLN A 151 -19.02 16.90 -10.77
C GLN A 151 -17.61 16.38 -10.52
N ARG A 152 -16.99 16.77 -9.40
CA ARG A 152 -15.65 16.32 -8.97
C ARG A 152 -15.66 15.02 -8.17
N ARG A 153 -16.71 14.19 -8.31
CA ARG A 153 -16.87 12.94 -7.53
C ARG A 153 -16.82 13.17 -6.01
N GLY A 154 -17.17 14.38 -5.57
CA GLY A 154 -17.22 14.76 -4.17
C GLY A 154 -18.44 14.18 -3.47
N ASN A 155 -18.23 13.69 -2.25
CA ASN A 155 -19.30 13.29 -1.36
C ASN A 155 -19.48 14.35 -0.26
N ILE A 156 -20.69 14.89 -0.13
CA ILE A 156 -20.99 15.93 0.87
C ILE A 156 -21.27 15.24 2.20
N ASN A 157 -20.47 15.57 3.21
CA ASN A 157 -20.60 15.01 4.56
C ASN A 157 -21.55 15.85 5.41
N ASP A 158 -21.42 17.18 5.36
CA ASP A 158 -22.21 18.10 6.18
C ASP A 158 -22.29 19.50 5.57
N ILE A 159 -23.32 20.26 5.93
CA ILE A 159 -23.50 21.67 5.56
C ILE A 159 -23.89 22.45 6.82
N GLN A 160 -23.02 23.34 7.26
CA GLN A 160 -23.19 24.10 8.49
C GLN A 160 -23.44 25.59 8.19
N GLY A 161 -24.41 26.19 8.88
CA GLY A 161 -24.64 27.63 8.81
C GLY A 161 -23.65 28.40 9.70
N ARG A 162 -23.07 29.49 9.18
CA ARG A 162 -22.17 30.39 9.92
C ARG A 162 -22.44 31.84 9.56
N LEU A 163 -23.27 32.51 10.37
CA LEU A 163 -23.75 33.88 10.12
C LEU A 163 -24.42 33.97 8.74
N ASP A 164 -23.91 34.81 7.84
CA ASP A 164 -24.42 34.98 6.47
C ASP A 164 -23.84 33.95 5.47
N ASN A 165 -22.90 33.13 5.92
CA ASN A 165 -22.22 32.11 5.12
C ASN A 165 -22.70 30.69 5.45
N GLN A 166 -22.43 29.77 4.54
CA GLN A 166 -22.49 28.34 4.79
C GLN A 166 -21.12 27.70 4.59
N VAL A 167 -20.88 26.65 5.36
CA VAL A 167 -19.67 25.85 5.36
C VAL A 167 -20.04 24.46 4.88
N VAL A 168 -19.51 24.06 3.73
CA VAL A 168 -19.71 22.74 3.14
C VAL A 168 -18.51 21.86 3.46
N ILE A 169 -18.75 20.73 4.13
CA ILE A 169 -17.75 19.72 4.45
C ILE A 169 -17.94 18.56 3.48
N ALA A 170 -16.88 18.19 2.75
CA ALA A 170 -16.97 17.17 1.71
C ALA A 170 -15.70 16.31 1.62
N ALA A 171 -15.84 15.06 1.20
CA ALA A 171 -14.74 14.19 0.83
C ALA A 171 -14.60 14.19 -0.70
N VAL A 172 -13.44 14.59 -1.24
CA VAL A 172 -13.22 14.71 -2.69
C VAL A 172 -11.88 14.11 -3.10
N PRO A 173 -11.80 13.33 -4.19
CA PRO A 173 -10.52 12.84 -4.70
C PRO A 173 -9.55 14.00 -5.02
N LEU A 174 -8.31 13.91 -4.54
CA LEU A 174 -7.31 14.97 -4.74
C LEU A 174 -7.05 15.27 -6.22
N ALA A 175 -7.18 14.26 -7.09
CA ALA A 175 -7.02 14.40 -8.53
C ALA A 175 -7.98 15.43 -9.15
N GLU A 176 -9.16 15.59 -8.58
CA GLU A 176 -10.21 16.50 -9.06
C GLU A 176 -10.06 17.92 -8.50
N MET A 177 -9.18 18.12 -7.52
CA MET A 177 -9.05 19.38 -6.78
C MET A 177 -7.98 20.32 -7.35
N MET A 178 -7.28 19.92 -8.41
CA MET A 178 -6.24 20.73 -9.01
C MET A 178 -6.83 22.02 -9.60
N GLY A 179 -6.39 23.17 -9.10
CA GLY A 179 -6.89 24.48 -9.55
C GLY A 179 -8.24 24.90 -8.97
N TYR A 180 -8.81 24.14 -8.03
CA TYR A 180 -10.14 24.43 -7.48
C TYR A 180 -10.27 25.82 -6.85
N SER A 181 -9.22 26.35 -6.22
CA SER A 181 -9.23 27.69 -5.62
C SER A 181 -9.45 28.82 -6.63
N THR A 182 -9.07 28.62 -7.90
CA THR A 182 -9.33 29.59 -8.98
C THR A 182 -10.76 29.50 -9.49
N VAL A 183 -11.33 28.30 -9.52
CA VAL A 183 -12.74 28.09 -9.93
C VAL A 183 -13.71 28.60 -8.87
N LEU A 184 -13.33 28.47 -7.60
CA LEU A 184 -14.16 28.88 -6.46
C LEU A 184 -14.22 30.41 -6.26
N ARG A 185 -13.20 31.14 -6.68
CA ARG A 185 -13.09 32.60 -6.51
C ARG A 185 -13.87 33.33 -7.58
#